data_AF-A0A8J5C6H0-F1
#
_entry.id   AF-A0A8J5C6H0-F1
#
_cell.length_a   1.000
_cell.length_b   1.000
_cell.length_c   1.000
_cell.angle_alpha   90.00
_cell.angle_beta   90.00
_cell.angle_gamma   90.00
#
_symmetry.space_group_name_H-M   'P 1'
#
loop_
_entity.id
_entity.type
_entity.pdbx_description
1 polymer ?
#
loop_
_entity_poly.entity_id
_entity_poly.type
_entity_poly.pdbx_seq_one_letter_code
_entity_poly.pdbx_strand_id
1 'polypeptide(L)'
;MEYDDNRYNSSRGAHLNLKRAEKAHILVNKIPALVDTLVGKTHAWEKDRGMLFMYDSVPLLSDVCFQYERLEEGSNKKKEILSEITEIMMHRAHLDSSIELIGNLIFGSAVAPSVLKTVRPSGQALVDDWVCLKTVVQAFESHCGSLTQYGMKYMRAFANICNEGVSKDAMEEACGNVCGSYNSAKWSPFIHSYSA
;
A
#
# COMPACT_ATOMS: atom_id res chain seq x y z
N MET A 1 18.93 -40.53 -41.62
CA MET A 1 19.14 -40.87 -40.20
C MET A 1 19.54 -39.58 -39.52
N GLU A 2 18.59 -38.88 -38.92
CA GLU A 2 18.81 -37.60 -38.24
C GLU A 2 18.41 -37.80 -36.77
N TYR A 3 19.38 -37.59 -35.89
CA TYR A 3 19.29 -37.83 -34.45
C TYR A 3 18.64 -36.58 -33.83
N ASP A 4 17.40 -36.71 -33.38
CA ASP A 4 16.60 -35.57 -32.89
C ASP A 4 16.91 -35.32 -31.39
N ASP A 5 17.95 -34.51 -31.15
CA ASP A 5 18.53 -34.20 -29.82
C ASP A 5 17.65 -33.28 -28.95
N ASN A 6 16.48 -32.86 -29.44
CA ASN A 6 15.65 -31.84 -28.79
C ASN A 6 14.64 -32.36 -27.75
N ARG A 7 14.57 -33.67 -27.51
CA ARG A 7 13.60 -34.23 -26.56
C ARG A 7 14.04 -34.17 -25.08
N TYR A 8 15.33 -33.96 -24.80
CA TYR A 8 15.87 -34.05 -23.44
C TYR A 8 15.94 -32.72 -22.65
N ASN A 9 15.66 -31.58 -23.28
CA ASN A 9 15.79 -30.25 -22.63
C ASN A 9 14.55 -29.84 -21.81
N SER A 10 13.36 -30.35 -22.13
CA SER A 10 12.12 -29.99 -21.41
C SER A 10 12.09 -30.56 -19.97
N SER A 11 12.52 -31.81 -19.79
CA SER A 11 12.56 -32.48 -18.48
C SER A 11 13.59 -31.88 -17.52
N ARG A 12 14.72 -31.38 -18.06
CA ARG A 12 15.80 -30.77 -17.26
C ARG A 12 15.41 -29.39 -16.73
N GLY A 13 14.70 -28.59 -17.53
CA GLY A 13 14.13 -27.30 -17.12
C GLY A 13 13.04 -27.45 -16.06
N ALA A 14 12.14 -28.43 -16.24
CA ALA A 14 11.09 -28.73 -15.26
C ALA A 14 11.67 -29.17 -13.89
N HIS A 15 12.70 -30.02 -13.90
CA HIS A 15 13.37 -30.47 -12.68
C HIS A 15 14.13 -29.33 -11.96
N LEU A 16 14.72 -28.37 -12.69
CA LEU A 16 15.34 -27.19 -12.11
C LEU A 16 14.30 -26.26 -11.46
N ASN A 17 13.15 -26.07 -12.10
CA ASN A 17 12.05 -25.29 -11.54
C ASN A 17 11.46 -25.95 -10.28
N LEU A 18 11.32 -27.28 -10.28
CA LEU A 18 10.87 -28.03 -9.10
C LEU A 18 11.84 -27.86 -7.92
N LYS A 19 13.16 -27.99 -8.14
CA LYS A 19 14.16 -27.74 -7.09
C LYS A 19 14.15 -26.29 -6.57
N ARG A 20 13.88 -25.32 -7.45
CA ARG A 20 13.72 -23.91 -7.04
C ARG A 20 12.46 -23.74 -6.17
N ALA A 21 11.35 -24.37 -6.55
CA ALA A 21 10.10 -24.34 -5.79
C ALA A 21 10.26 -24.99 -4.41
N GLU A 22 10.95 -26.13 -4.30
CA GLU A 22 11.23 -26.78 -3.01
C GLU A 22 12.07 -25.89 -2.08
N LYS A 23 13.10 -25.23 -2.61
CA LYS A 23 13.90 -24.27 -1.83
C LYS A 23 13.09 -23.05 -1.41
N ALA A 24 12.24 -22.52 -2.29
CA ALA A 24 11.35 -21.41 -1.97
C ALA A 24 10.36 -21.81 -0.88
N HIS A 25 9.77 -23.00 -0.95
CA HIS A 25 8.85 -23.52 0.06
C HIS A 25 9.51 -23.63 1.45
N ILE A 26 10.75 -24.13 1.53
CA ILE A 26 11.49 -24.19 2.79
C ILE A 26 11.72 -22.79 3.38
N LEU A 27 12.01 -21.79 2.54
CA LEU A 27 12.18 -20.40 2.98
C LEU A 27 10.84 -19.78 3.42
N VAL A 28 9.76 -20.01 2.68
CA VAL A 28 8.41 -19.54 3.03
C VAL A 28 7.97 -20.10 4.38
N ASN A 29 8.28 -21.37 4.67
CA ASN A 29 7.97 -21.98 5.96
C ASN A 29 8.72 -21.37 7.16
N LYS A 30 9.74 -20.54 6.93
CA LYS A 30 10.44 -19.79 7.99
C LYS A 30 9.85 -18.40 8.23
N ILE A 31 9.00 -17.90 7.33
CA ILE A 31 8.36 -16.60 7.45
C ILE A 31 7.57 -16.48 8.77
N PRO A 32 6.77 -17.48 9.21
CA PRO A 32 6.01 -17.35 10.45
C PRO A 32 6.89 -17.02 11.67
N ALA A 33 7.96 -17.78 11.89
CA ALA A 33 8.85 -17.55 13.04
C ALA A 33 9.57 -16.18 13.00
N LEU A 34 9.90 -15.68 11.81
CA LEU A 34 10.47 -14.34 11.63
C LEU A 34 9.44 -13.25 11.92
N VAL A 35 8.19 -13.44 11.47
CA VAL A 35 7.07 -12.55 11.75
C VAL A 35 6.82 -12.51 13.26
N ASP A 36 6.70 -13.66 13.93
CA ASP A 36 6.48 -13.74 15.39
C ASP A 36 7.59 -13.01 16.16
N THR A 37 8.85 -13.16 15.73
CA THR A 37 10.00 -12.47 16.35
C THR A 37 9.91 -10.95 16.16
N LEU A 38 9.54 -10.48 14.97
CA LEU A 38 9.37 -9.06 14.69
C LEU A 38 8.19 -8.48 15.47
N VAL A 39 7.08 -9.21 15.52
CA VAL A 39 5.88 -8.84 16.28
C VAL A 39 6.25 -8.67 17.76
N GLY A 40 6.91 -9.67 18.34
CA GLY A 40 7.32 -9.65 19.74
C GLY A 40 8.27 -8.48 20.09
N LYS A 41 9.24 -8.19 19.21
CA LYS A 41 10.16 -7.06 19.39
C LYS A 41 9.45 -5.71 19.28
N THR A 42 8.54 -5.59 18.32
CA THR A 42 7.75 -4.37 18.11
C THR A 42 6.90 -4.08 19.33
N HIS A 43 6.18 -5.08 19.85
CA HIS A 43 5.35 -4.93 21.05
C HIS A 43 6.16 -4.61 22.31
N ALA A 44 7.33 -5.23 22.49
CA ALA A 44 8.21 -4.91 23.62
C ALA A 44 8.61 -3.43 23.59
N TRP A 45 8.95 -2.92 22.40
CA TRP A 45 9.29 -1.51 22.20
C TRP A 45 8.09 -0.58 22.46
N GLU A 46 6.90 -0.93 21.98
CA GLU A 46 5.68 -0.11 22.13
C GLU A 46 5.26 0.01 23.60
N LYS A 47 5.32 -1.10 24.34
CA LYS A 47 4.98 -1.15 25.76
C LYS A 47 5.95 -0.31 26.61
N ASP A 48 7.24 -0.36 26.31
CA ASP A 48 8.26 0.37 27.07
C ASP A 48 8.17 1.89 26.89
N ARG A 49 7.64 2.35 25.75
CA ARG A 49 7.59 3.79 25.40
C ARG A 49 6.20 4.41 25.45
N GLY A 50 5.16 3.60 25.58
CA GLY A 50 3.77 4.08 25.60
C GLY A 50 3.33 4.72 24.27
N MET A 51 3.94 4.32 23.14
CA MET A 51 3.59 4.79 21.80
C MET A 51 3.73 3.68 20.76
N LEU A 52 2.93 3.75 19.69
CA LEU A 52 2.94 2.81 18.57
C LEU A 52 4.26 2.89 17.78
N PHE A 53 4.76 1.73 17.35
CA PHE A 53 5.95 1.63 16.54
C PHE A 53 5.60 1.96 15.09
N MET A 54 6.12 3.09 14.61
CA MET A 54 5.82 3.60 13.28
C MET A 54 6.91 3.21 12.29
N TYR A 55 6.53 2.53 11.20
CA TYR A 55 7.36 2.31 10.02
C TYR A 55 6.75 3.06 8.83
N ASP A 56 7.54 3.86 8.12
CA ASP A 56 7.06 4.78 7.07
C ASP A 56 5.88 5.66 7.52
N SER A 57 5.89 6.09 8.78
CA SER A 57 4.82 6.88 9.42
C SER A 57 3.49 6.13 9.61
N VAL A 58 3.51 4.80 9.65
CA VAL A 58 2.33 3.96 9.91
C VAL A 58 2.63 2.94 11.02
N PRO A 59 1.69 2.63 11.94
CA PRO A 59 1.91 1.57 12.92
C PRO A 59 2.19 0.23 12.24
N LEU A 60 3.33 -0.38 12.57
CA LEU A 60 3.76 -1.66 11.97
C LEU A 60 2.83 -2.81 12.40
N LEU A 61 2.39 -2.79 13.65
CA LEU A 61 1.32 -3.63 14.16
C LEU A 61 0.14 -2.72 14.46
N SER A 62 -1.01 -2.99 13.86
CA SER A 62 -2.25 -2.41 14.40
C SER A 62 -2.70 -3.24 15.59
N ASP A 63 -3.34 -2.59 16.57
CA ASP A 63 -3.98 -3.26 17.71
C ASP A 63 -4.92 -4.39 17.26
N VAL A 64 -5.51 -4.26 16.07
CA VAL A 64 -6.39 -5.23 15.44
C VAL A 64 -5.66 -6.52 15.02
N CYS A 65 -4.47 -6.42 14.41
CA CYS A 65 -3.67 -7.61 14.08
C CYS A 65 -3.21 -8.37 15.33
N PHE A 66 -2.83 -7.63 16.37
CA PHE A 66 -2.43 -8.23 17.64
C PHE A 66 -3.60 -8.93 18.35
N GLN A 67 -4.79 -8.34 18.31
CA GLN A 67 -6.00 -8.99 18.82
C GLN A 67 -6.29 -10.29 18.07
N TYR A 68 -6.13 -10.33 16.74
CA TYR A 68 -6.34 -11.53 15.95
C TYR A 68 -5.44 -12.70 16.36
N GLU A 69 -4.15 -12.47 16.55
CA GLU A 69 -3.18 -13.51 16.93
C GLU A 69 -3.49 -14.15 18.29
N ARG A 70 -4.06 -13.36 19.21
CA ARG A 70 -4.36 -13.79 20.58
C ARG A 70 -5.71 -14.49 20.74
N LEU A 71 -6.53 -14.51 19.69
CA LEU A 71 -7.85 -15.14 19.73
C LEU A 71 -7.76 -16.63 19.36
N GLU A 72 -8.60 -17.42 20.02
CA GLU A 72 -8.71 -18.86 19.76
C GLU A 72 -9.15 -19.15 18.34
N GLU A 73 -8.56 -20.19 17.76
CA GLU A 73 -8.83 -20.63 16.40
C GLU A 73 -10.30 -21.06 16.25
N GLY A 74 -10.96 -20.59 15.18
CA GLY A 74 -12.38 -20.89 14.94
C GLY A 74 -13.39 -20.06 15.74
N SER A 75 -12.96 -19.23 16.70
CA SER A 75 -13.87 -18.36 17.45
C SER A 75 -14.55 -17.31 16.55
N ASN A 76 -15.82 -16.99 16.84
CA ASN A 76 -16.56 -15.97 16.07
C ASN A 76 -15.87 -14.60 16.12
N LYS A 77 -15.32 -14.23 17.28
CA LYS A 77 -14.57 -12.98 17.44
C LYS A 77 -13.32 -12.93 16.56
N LYS A 78 -12.61 -14.04 16.36
CA LYS A 78 -11.46 -14.10 15.44
C LYS A 78 -11.89 -13.89 13.99
N LYS A 79 -13.06 -14.41 13.59
CA LYS A 79 -13.62 -14.19 12.25
C LYS A 79 -14.02 -12.72 12.04
N GLU A 80 -14.61 -12.07 13.05
CA GLU A 80 -14.96 -10.64 13.01
C GLU A 80 -13.71 -9.77 12.84
N ILE A 81 -12.69 -9.98 13.67
CA ILE A 81 -11.42 -9.24 13.58
C ILE A 81 -10.72 -9.52 12.24
N LEU A 82 -10.77 -10.76 11.72
CA LEU A 82 -10.23 -11.07 10.40
C LEU A 82 -10.96 -10.31 9.28
N SER A 83 -12.27 -10.15 9.38
CA SER A 83 -13.04 -9.32 8.44
C SER A 83 -12.57 -7.87 8.50
N GLU A 84 -12.37 -7.32 9.69
CA GLU A 84 -11.86 -5.96 9.87
C GLU A 84 -10.44 -5.78 9.29
N ILE A 85 -9.54 -6.73 9.56
CA ILE A 85 -8.19 -6.75 8.95
C ILE A 85 -8.29 -6.74 7.43
N THR A 86 -9.14 -7.60 6.88
CA THR A 86 -9.31 -7.73 5.42
C THR A 86 -9.82 -6.41 4.83
N GLU A 87 -10.79 -5.76 5.46
CA GLU A 87 -11.30 -4.46 5.03
C GLU A 87 -10.24 -3.36 5.07
N ILE A 88 -9.44 -3.29 6.13
CA ILE A 88 -8.31 -2.35 6.25
C ILE A 88 -7.29 -2.62 5.13
N MET A 89 -6.93 -3.88 4.89
CA MET A 89 -5.97 -4.26 3.86
C MET A 89 -6.48 -3.93 2.46
N MET A 90 -7.76 -4.19 2.18
CA MET A 90 -8.38 -3.83 0.90
C MET A 90 -8.37 -2.32 0.68
N HIS A 91 -8.64 -1.52 1.72
CA HIS A 91 -8.57 -0.07 1.61
C HIS A 91 -7.14 0.43 1.38
N ARG A 92 -6.15 -0.11 2.10
CA ARG A 92 -4.73 0.23 1.88
C ARG A 92 -4.26 -0.13 0.47
N ALA A 93 -4.62 -1.32 -0.02
CA ALA A 93 -4.31 -1.76 -1.37
C ALA A 93 -4.96 -0.86 -2.43
N HIS A 94 -6.20 -0.41 -2.18
CA HIS A 94 -6.89 0.56 -3.02
C HIS A 94 -6.18 1.92 -3.07
N LEU A 95 -5.73 2.46 -1.92
CA LEU A 95 -5.00 3.71 -1.88
C LEU A 95 -3.66 3.61 -2.63
N ASP A 96 -2.93 2.51 -2.42
CA ASP A 96 -1.66 2.25 -3.08
C ASP A 96 -1.82 2.18 -4.61
N SER A 97 -2.78 1.37 -5.09
CA SER A 97 -3.00 1.19 -6.53
C SER A 97 -3.59 2.42 -7.20
N SER A 98 -4.52 3.13 -6.53
CA SER A 98 -5.16 4.31 -7.09
C SER A 98 -4.15 5.42 -7.36
N ILE A 99 -3.25 5.68 -6.42
CA ILE A 99 -2.27 6.76 -6.56
C ILE A 99 -1.23 6.42 -7.66
N GLU A 100 -0.84 5.16 -7.76
CA GLU A 100 0.00 4.68 -8.86
C GLU A 100 -0.70 4.86 -10.22
N LEU A 101 -1.96 4.43 -10.33
CA LEU A 101 -2.74 4.53 -11.57
C LEU A 101 -3.03 5.98 -11.97
N ILE A 102 -3.35 6.84 -11.01
CA ILE A 102 -3.55 8.28 -11.25
C ILE A 102 -2.26 8.90 -11.77
N GLY A 103 -1.12 8.63 -11.15
CA GLY A 103 0.17 9.10 -11.63
C GLY A 103 0.46 8.62 -13.05
N ASN A 104 0.23 7.33 -13.32
CA ASN A 104 0.42 6.75 -14.65
C ASN A 104 -0.50 7.37 -15.70
N LEU A 105 -1.72 7.74 -15.34
CA LEU A 105 -2.69 8.38 -16.23
C LEU A 105 -2.27 9.82 -16.57
N ILE A 106 -1.73 10.56 -15.59
CA ILE A 106 -1.34 11.97 -15.76
C ILE A 106 0.03 12.10 -16.47
N PHE A 107 1.02 11.33 -16.04
CA PHE A 107 2.41 11.48 -16.50
C PHE A 107 2.88 10.39 -17.48
N GLY A 108 2.10 9.32 -17.64
CA GLY A 108 2.53 8.12 -18.34
C GLY A 108 3.35 7.17 -17.44
N SER A 109 3.24 5.86 -17.70
CA SER A 109 3.83 4.81 -16.86
C SER A 109 5.36 4.83 -16.77
N ALA A 110 6.05 5.43 -17.75
CA ALA A 110 7.50 5.56 -17.73
C ALA A 110 8.00 6.67 -16.78
N VAL A 111 7.21 7.74 -16.62
CA VAL A 111 7.62 8.96 -15.90
C VAL A 111 6.98 9.05 -14.52
N ALA A 112 5.76 8.53 -14.35
CA ALA A 112 5.05 8.63 -13.08
C ALA A 112 5.84 8.11 -11.86
N PRO A 113 6.51 6.95 -11.91
CA PRO A 113 7.23 6.44 -10.73
C PRO A 113 8.38 7.34 -10.29
N SER A 114 9.04 8.05 -11.21
CA SER A 114 10.11 8.99 -10.85
C SER A 114 9.52 10.24 -10.22
N VAL A 115 8.50 10.84 -10.85
CA VAL A 115 7.82 12.05 -10.35
C VAL A 115 7.24 11.83 -8.95
N LEU A 116 6.42 10.78 -8.75
CA LEU A 116 5.71 10.56 -7.48
C LEU A 116 6.67 10.29 -6.30
N LYS A 117 7.88 9.79 -6.57
CA LYS A 117 8.86 9.41 -5.53
C LYS A 117 9.96 10.46 -5.33
N THR A 118 10.01 11.51 -6.15
CA THR A 118 11.02 12.57 -6.02
C THR A 118 11.05 13.15 -4.60
N VAL A 119 12.26 13.31 -4.07
CA VAL A 119 12.53 13.95 -2.78
C VAL A 119 13.25 15.27 -3.04
N ARG A 120 12.70 16.38 -2.55
CA ARG A 120 13.32 17.70 -2.70
C ARG A 120 14.59 17.83 -1.84
N PRO A 121 15.56 18.67 -2.26
CA PRO A 121 16.72 18.99 -1.44
C PRO A 121 16.35 19.48 -0.05
N SER A 122 17.22 19.19 0.92
CA SER A 122 17.05 19.67 2.30
C SER A 122 16.95 21.19 2.35
N GLY A 123 16.03 21.72 3.16
CA GLY A 123 15.76 23.14 3.29
C GLY A 123 14.69 23.70 2.33
N GLN A 124 14.23 22.92 1.34
CA GLN A 124 13.08 23.30 0.53
C GLN A 124 11.76 22.89 1.17
N ALA A 125 10.70 23.66 0.90
CA ALA A 125 9.34 23.30 1.27
C ALA A 125 8.88 22.04 0.53
N LEU A 126 7.93 21.28 1.09
CA LEU A 126 7.41 20.07 0.46
C LEU A 126 6.73 20.37 -0.89
N VAL A 127 5.92 21.43 -0.91
CA VAL A 127 5.16 21.89 -2.07
C VAL A 127 5.35 23.40 -2.24
N ASP A 128 5.34 23.87 -3.48
CA ASP A 128 5.39 25.31 -3.78
C ASP A 128 4.01 25.98 -3.65
N ASP A 129 2.95 25.27 -4.06
CA ASP A 129 1.55 25.71 -3.95
C ASP A 129 0.74 24.83 -2.97
N TRP A 130 0.49 25.37 -1.78
CA TRP A 130 -0.32 24.71 -0.75
C TRP A 130 -1.81 24.65 -1.09
N VAL A 131 -2.32 25.59 -1.91
CA VAL A 131 -3.70 25.57 -2.40
C VAL A 131 -3.87 24.41 -3.38
N CYS A 132 -2.89 24.20 -4.28
CA CYS A 132 -2.86 23.02 -5.13
C CYS A 132 -2.87 21.73 -4.30
N LEU A 133 -1.99 21.62 -3.29
CA LEU A 133 -1.89 20.39 -2.49
C LEU A 133 -3.24 20.05 -1.84
N LYS A 134 -3.89 21.04 -1.22
CA LYS A 134 -5.21 20.87 -0.61
C LYS A 134 -6.25 20.43 -1.63
N THR A 135 -6.26 21.08 -2.79
CA THR A 135 -7.22 20.80 -3.87
C THR A 135 -7.06 19.39 -4.43
N VAL A 136 -5.82 18.96 -4.68
CA VAL A 136 -5.49 17.63 -5.18
C VAL A 136 -5.86 16.54 -4.18
N VAL A 137 -5.59 16.77 -2.88
CA VAL A 137 -6.02 15.85 -1.81
C VAL A 137 -7.53 15.76 -1.74
N GLN A 138 -8.25 16.88 -1.82
CA GLN A 138 -9.71 16.90 -1.81
C GLN A 138 -10.32 16.19 -3.02
N ALA A 139 -9.74 16.39 -4.22
CA ALA A 139 -10.16 15.69 -5.43
C ALA A 139 -9.90 14.17 -5.33
N PHE A 140 -8.81 13.76 -4.68
CA PHE A 140 -8.59 12.35 -4.41
C PHE A 140 -9.62 11.81 -3.40
N GLU A 141 -9.82 12.46 -2.26
CA GLU A 141 -10.71 11.96 -1.21
C GLU A 141 -12.19 11.93 -1.64
N SER A 142 -12.62 12.83 -2.53
CA SER A 142 -13.99 12.85 -3.05
C SER A 142 -14.33 11.67 -3.96
N HIS A 143 -13.34 11.14 -4.69
CA HIS A 143 -13.54 10.04 -5.65
C HIS A 143 -13.05 8.69 -5.12
N CYS A 144 -11.91 8.69 -4.41
CA CYS A 144 -11.21 7.48 -3.99
C CYS A 144 -11.47 7.12 -2.51
N GLY A 145 -12.15 7.99 -1.74
CA GLY A 145 -12.35 7.82 -0.31
C GLY A 145 -11.24 8.44 0.54
N SER A 146 -11.46 8.51 1.85
CA SER A 146 -10.53 9.12 2.80
C SER A 146 -9.14 8.49 2.73
N LEU A 147 -8.10 9.31 2.87
CA LEU A 147 -6.73 8.80 2.95
C LEU A 147 -6.47 8.02 4.23
N THR A 148 -7.23 8.26 5.30
CA THR A 148 -6.95 7.79 6.66
C THR A 148 -5.52 8.19 7.12
N GLN A 149 -5.08 7.68 8.26
CA GLN A 149 -3.67 7.85 8.67
C GLN A 149 -2.69 7.18 7.71
N TYR A 150 -3.08 6.07 7.07
CA TYR A 150 -2.23 5.32 6.17
C TYR A 150 -1.85 6.13 4.92
N GLY A 151 -2.84 6.79 4.30
CA GLY A 151 -2.67 7.53 3.05
C GLY A 151 -1.82 8.79 3.19
N MET A 152 -1.54 9.25 4.42
CA MET A 152 -0.61 10.38 4.65
C MET A 152 0.80 10.10 4.12
N LYS A 153 1.19 8.83 3.94
CA LYS A 153 2.45 8.45 3.26
C LYS A 153 2.54 9.02 1.84
N TYR A 154 1.40 9.33 1.21
CA TYR A 154 1.30 9.84 -0.16
C TYR A 154 1.28 11.36 -0.26
N MET A 155 1.39 12.09 0.84
CA MET A 155 1.45 13.56 0.82
C MET A 155 2.56 14.10 -0.08
N ARG A 156 3.71 13.40 -0.13
CA ARG A 156 4.80 13.76 -1.05
C ARG A 156 4.43 13.54 -2.51
N ALA A 157 3.71 12.47 -2.81
CA ALA A 157 3.25 12.19 -4.17
C ALA A 157 2.28 13.27 -4.66
N PHE A 158 1.31 13.68 -3.82
CA PHE A 158 0.41 14.80 -4.13
C PHE A 158 1.15 16.14 -4.25
N ALA A 159 2.13 16.40 -3.39
CA ALA A 159 2.98 17.59 -3.50
C ALA A 159 3.77 17.61 -4.82
N ASN A 160 4.32 16.47 -5.24
CA ASN A 160 5.05 16.36 -6.50
C ASN A 160 4.11 16.58 -7.70
N ILE A 161 2.88 16.06 -7.66
CA ILE A 161 1.84 16.35 -8.68
C ILE A 161 1.63 17.86 -8.82
N CYS A 162 1.55 18.59 -7.71
CA CYS A 162 1.44 20.05 -7.72
C CYS A 162 2.69 20.75 -8.24
N ASN A 163 3.87 20.28 -7.86
CA ASN A 163 5.14 20.88 -8.29
C ASN A 163 5.38 20.68 -9.81
N GLU A 164 4.78 19.66 -10.43
CA GLU A 164 4.76 19.46 -11.89
C GLU A 164 3.70 20.32 -12.62
N GLY A 165 2.93 21.13 -11.88
CA GLY A 165 1.95 22.06 -12.46
C GLY A 165 0.67 21.41 -12.98
N VAL A 166 0.30 20.24 -12.46
CA VAL A 166 -0.94 19.55 -12.84
C VAL A 166 -2.16 20.38 -12.45
N SER A 167 -3.11 20.55 -13.37
CA SER A 167 -4.33 21.31 -13.11
C SER A 167 -5.30 20.52 -12.22
N LYS A 168 -6.13 21.25 -11.47
CA LYS A 168 -7.22 20.67 -10.68
C LYS A 168 -8.11 19.73 -11.52
N ASP A 169 -8.52 20.18 -12.69
CA ASP A 169 -9.44 19.44 -13.56
C ASP A 169 -8.83 18.11 -14.03
N ALA A 170 -7.53 18.11 -14.35
CA ALA A 170 -6.82 16.89 -14.73
C ALA A 170 -6.74 15.89 -13.57
N MET A 171 -6.55 16.38 -12.34
CA MET A 171 -6.60 15.52 -11.15
C MET A 171 -8.00 14.97 -10.90
N GLU A 172 -9.05 15.80 -10.98
CA GLU A 172 -10.45 15.35 -10.80
C GLU A 172 -10.86 14.30 -11.84
N GLU A 173 -10.51 14.51 -13.11
CA GLU A 173 -10.76 13.54 -14.17
C GLU A 173 -10.00 12.23 -13.94
N ALA A 174 -8.72 12.31 -13.56
CA ALA A 174 -7.92 11.12 -13.29
C ALA A 174 -8.48 10.31 -12.10
N CYS A 175 -8.85 10.99 -11.02
CA CYS A 175 -9.51 10.38 -9.86
C CYS A 175 -10.85 9.73 -10.24
N GLY A 176 -11.68 10.42 -11.04
CA GLY A 176 -12.96 9.89 -11.53
C GLY A 176 -12.79 8.62 -12.36
N ASN A 177 -11.80 8.59 -13.25
CA ASN A 177 -11.50 7.46 -14.12
C ASN A 177 -10.95 6.25 -13.36
N VAL A 178 -10.10 6.47 -12.35
CA VAL A 178 -9.46 5.39 -11.58
C VAL A 178 -10.39 4.84 -10.50
N CYS A 179 -11.10 5.71 -9.78
CA CYS A 179 -11.84 5.33 -8.58
C CYS A 179 -13.37 5.24 -8.77
N GLY A 180 -13.91 5.54 -9.95
CA GLY A 180 -15.35 5.64 -10.20
C GLY A 180 -16.20 4.40 -9.89
N SER A 181 -15.59 3.21 -9.75
CA SER A 181 -16.27 1.96 -9.39
C SER A 181 -16.06 1.52 -7.94
N TYR A 182 -15.20 2.20 -7.18
CA TYR A 182 -14.85 1.80 -5.81
C TYR A 182 -15.91 2.29 -4.82
N ASN A 183 -16.57 1.36 -4.12
CA ASN A 183 -17.51 1.71 -3.06
C ASN A 183 -16.76 2.06 -1.76
N SER A 184 -16.49 3.35 -1.57
CA SER A 184 -15.80 3.91 -0.41
C SER A 184 -16.73 4.26 0.76
N ALA A 185 -17.99 3.80 0.79
CA ALA A 185 -19.00 4.26 1.74
C ALA A 185 -18.57 4.20 3.22
N LYS A 186 -17.80 3.16 3.62
CA LYS A 186 -17.24 3.02 4.99
C LYS A 186 -16.09 4.01 5.26
N TRP A 187 -15.35 4.40 4.24
CA TRP A 187 -14.19 5.28 4.29
C TRP A 187 -14.51 6.67 3.75
N SER A 188 -15.79 7.04 3.76
CA SER A 188 -16.26 8.29 3.20
C SER A 188 -15.73 9.48 4.03
N PRO A 189 -15.28 10.58 3.40
CA PRO A 189 -14.78 11.78 4.10
C PRO A 189 -15.81 12.42 5.04
N PHE A 190 -17.09 12.04 4.94
CA PHE A 190 -18.17 12.53 5.81
C PHE A 190 -18.17 11.90 7.21
N ILE A 191 -17.45 10.81 7.45
CA ILE A 191 -17.40 10.10 8.75
C ILE A 191 -16.19 10.55 9.58
N HIS A 192 -15.12 11.02 8.95
CA HIS A 192 -13.96 11.66 9.57
C HIS A 192 -13.58 12.84 8.67
N SER A 193 -13.62 14.05 9.21
CA SER A 193 -13.29 15.31 8.55
C SER A 193 -12.11 15.17 7.57
N TYR A 194 -12.18 15.86 6.43
CA TYR A 194 -11.11 15.91 5.41
C TYR A 194 -9.72 16.03 6.02
N SER A 195 -8.75 15.33 5.43
CA SER A 195 -7.38 15.26 5.95
C SER A 195 -6.59 16.57 5.75
N ALA A 196 -7.19 17.63 5.17
CA ALA A 196 -6.56 18.91 4.81
C ALA A 196 -7.47 20.15 4.94
#